data_AF-A0A352SPA2-F1
#
_entry.id   AF-A0A352SPA2-F1
#
_cell.length_a   1.000
_cell.length_b   1.000
_cell.length_c   1.000
_cell.angle_alpha   90.00
_cell.angle_beta   90.00
_cell.angle_gamma   90.00
#
_symmetry.space_group_name_H-M   'P 1'
#
loop_
_entity.id
_entity.type
_entity.pdbx_description
1 polymer ?
#
loop_
_entity_poly.entity_id
_entity_poly.type
_entity_poly.pdbx_seq_one_letter_code
_entity_poly.pdbx_strand_id
1 'polypeptide(L)'
;DQQTVSLLKVTLAAYFAGAVMMPYDAFLESAKNLRYDLDLLGRRFDTSLEQVCHRLTTLNASHMRGIPFFFVRVDDAGNISKRLAAAGMQFATHGGTCPKWAVHKAFRTPEKILT
;
A
#
# COMPACT_ATOMS: atom_id res chain seq x y z
N ASP A 1 -5.69 20.45 -16.32
CA ASP A 1 -5.32 19.60 -17.47
C ASP A 1 -6.28 18.41 -17.55
N GLN A 2 -6.72 18.03 -18.76
CA GLN A 2 -7.72 16.98 -18.96
C GLN A 2 -7.18 15.58 -18.58
N GLN A 3 -5.88 15.34 -18.74
CA GLN A 3 -5.25 14.07 -18.37
C GLN A 3 -5.22 13.89 -16.84
N THR A 4 -4.89 14.96 -16.10
CA THR A 4 -4.95 14.94 -14.63
C THR A 4 -6.34 14.57 -14.10
N VAL A 5 -7.41 15.13 -14.67
CA VAL A 5 -8.79 14.84 -14.24
C VAL A 5 -9.17 13.38 -14.54
N SER A 6 -8.76 12.86 -15.69
CA SER A 6 -8.99 11.46 -16.04
C SER A 6 -8.29 10.52 -15.06
N LEU A 7 -7.01 10.77 -14.77
CA LEU A 7 -6.24 9.98 -13.81
C LEU A 7 -6.82 10.04 -12.40
N LEU A 8 -7.29 11.22 -11.97
CA LEU A 8 -7.95 11.40 -10.68
C LEU A 8 -9.21 10.51 -10.57
N LYS A 9 -10.05 10.50 -11.60
CA LYS A 9 -11.27 9.66 -11.62
C LYS A 9 -10.94 8.17 -11.48
N VAL A 10 -9.97 7.68 -12.24
CA VAL A 10 -9.53 6.28 -12.15
C VAL A 10 -8.96 5.97 -10.76
N THR A 11 -8.18 6.87 -10.19
CA THR A 11 -7.58 6.71 -8.86
C THR A 11 -8.66 6.67 -7.76
N LEU A 12 -9.66 7.55 -7.83
CA LEU A 12 -10.78 7.56 -6.88
C LEU A 12 -11.67 6.31 -7.04
N ALA A 13 -11.89 5.84 -8.26
CA ALA A 13 -12.61 4.59 -8.51
C ALA A 13 -11.87 3.39 -7.91
N ALA A 14 -10.55 3.32 -8.07
CA ALA A 14 -9.72 2.28 -7.47
C ALA A 14 -9.70 2.36 -5.94
N TYR A 15 -9.63 3.56 -5.36
CA TYR A 15 -9.76 3.79 -3.92
C TYR A 15 -11.11 3.28 -3.41
N PHE A 16 -12.20 3.64 -4.10
CA PHE A 16 -13.54 3.21 -3.75
C PHE A 16 -13.69 1.69 -3.82
N ALA A 17 -13.22 1.07 -4.91
CA ALA A 17 -13.22 -0.39 -5.05
C ALA A 17 -12.49 -1.08 -3.90
N GLY A 18 -11.31 -0.57 -3.52
CA GLY A 18 -10.58 -1.08 -2.34
C GLY A 18 -11.36 -0.92 -1.03
N ALA A 19 -12.09 0.19 -0.85
CA ALA A 19 -12.91 0.41 0.33
C ALA A 19 -14.17 -0.47 0.39
N VAL A 20 -14.73 -0.84 -0.77
CA VAL A 20 -15.85 -1.78 -0.88
C VAL A 20 -15.39 -3.21 -0.57
N MET A 21 -14.29 -3.65 -1.19
CA MET A 21 -13.74 -5.00 -0.99
C MET A 21 -13.16 -5.20 0.41
N MET A 22 -12.62 -4.14 1.01
CA MET A 22 -12.05 -4.16 2.37
C MET A 22 -12.70 -3.05 3.21
N PRO A 23 -13.92 -3.26 3.75
CA PRO A 23 -14.62 -2.28 4.56
C PRO A 23 -13.76 -1.78 5.74
N TYR A 24 -13.80 -0.48 6.02
CA TYR A 24 -12.82 0.18 6.89
C TYR A 24 -12.68 -0.48 8.26
N ASP A 25 -13.79 -0.61 8.98
CA ASP A 25 -13.81 -1.11 10.36
C ASP A 25 -13.40 -2.58 10.42
N ALA A 26 -14.03 -3.41 9.59
CA ALA A 26 -13.75 -4.85 9.51
C ALA A 26 -12.28 -5.12 9.12
N PHE A 27 -11.74 -4.35 8.18
CA PHE A 27 -10.34 -4.48 7.75
C PHE A 27 -9.37 -4.00 8.83
N LEU A 28 -9.63 -2.85 9.46
CA LEU A 28 -8.77 -2.33 10.53
C LEU A 28 -8.74 -3.27 11.74
N GLU A 29 -9.90 -3.78 12.15
CA GLU A 29 -10.00 -4.76 13.24
C GLU A 29 -9.22 -6.03 12.89
N SER A 30 -9.43 -6.57 11.69
CA SER A 30 -8.69 -7.75 11.20
C SER A 30 -7.18 -7.49 11.16
N ALA A 31 -6.75 -6.31 10.71
CA ALA A 31 -5.34 -5.94 10.65
C ALA A 31 -4.72 -5.88 12.05
N LYS A 32 -5.42 -5.34 13.04
CA LYS A 32 -4.96 -5.32 14.44
C LYS A 32 -4.87 -6.74 15.02
N ASN A 33 -5.92 -7.54 14.85
CA ASN A 33 -5.99 -8.90 15.39
C ASN A 33 -4.95 -9.84 14.77
N LEU A 34 -4.70 -9.70 13.47
CA LEU A 34 -3.69 -10.47 12.73
C LEU A 34 -2.30 -9.83 12.78
N ARG A 35 -2.10 -8.78 13.60
CA ARG A 35 -0.82 -8.08 13.75
C ARG A 35 -0.20 -7.64 12.43
N TYR A 36 -1.05 -7.19 11.50
CA TYR A 36 -0.68 -6.70 10.17
C TYR A 36 -0.01 -7.74 9.26
N ASP A 37 -0.27 -9.04 9.49
CA ASP A 37 0.15 -10.10 8.56
C ASP A 37 -0.57 -9.95 7.21
N LEU A 38 0.21 -9.64 6.17
CA LEU A 38 -0.30 -9.28 4.85
C LEU A 38 -0.93 -10.49 4.14
N ASP A 39 -0.38 -11.69 4.34
CA ASP A 39 -0.86 -12.91 3.69
C ASP A 39 -2.20 -13.35 4.31
N LEU A 40 -2.30 -13.29 5.64
CA LEU A 40 -3.56 -13.61 6.34
C LEU A 40 -4.65 -12.60 6.01
N LEU A 41 -4.31 -11.31 5.88
CA LEU A 41 -5.25 -10.28 5.44
C LEU A 41 -5.72 -10.52 4.00
N GLY A 42 -4.80 -10.81 3.08
CA GLY A 42 -5.12 -11.11 1.68
C GLY A 42 -6.08 -12.29 1.56
N ARG A 43 -5.81 -13.38 2.28
CA ARG A 43 -6.68 -14.56 2.33
C ARG A 43 -8.07 -14.25 2.92
N ARG A 44 -8.15 -13.41 3.96
CA ARG A 44 -9.42 -13.10 4.62
C ARG A 44 -10.36 -12.26 3.77
N PHE A 45 -9.81 -11.34 2.97
CA PHE A 45 -10.60 -10.43 2.13
C PHE A 45 -10.60 -10.81 0.65
N ASP A 46 -10.01 -11.95 0.28
CA ASP A 46 -9.83 -12.41 -1.11
C ASP A 46 -9.18 -11.33 -2.00
N THR A 47 -8.02 -10.85 -1.55
CA THR A 47 -7.30 -9.74 -2.21
C THR A 47 -5.82 -10.06 -2.37
N SER A 48 -5.22 -9.44 -3.38
CA SER A 48 -3.78 -9.51 -3.62
C SER A 48 -2.97 -8.75 -2.57
N LEU A 49 -1.68 -9.11 -2.44
CA LEU A 49 -0.71 -8.41 -1.59
C LEU A 49 -0.69 -6.90 -1.87
N GLU A 50 -0.70 -6.48 -3.13
CA GLU A 50 -0.70 -5.05 -3.49
C GLU A 50 -1.96 -4.35 -2.97
N GLN A 51 -3.14 -4.96 -3.10
CA GLN A 51 -4.40 -4.39 -2.62
C GLN A 51 -4.41 -4.24 -1.09
N VAL A 52 -3.93 -5.25 -0.36
CA VAL A 52 -3.80 -5.19 1.11
C VAL A 52 -2.88 -4.04 1.53
N CYS A 53 -1.68 -3.96 0.93
CA CYS A 53 -0.72 -2.89 1.19
C CYS A 53 -1.31 -1.51 0.88
N HIS A 54 -2.03 -1.37 -0.23
CA HIS A 54 -2.71 -0.13 -0.60
C HIS A 54 -3.80 0.25 0.41
N ARG A 55 -4.57 -0.73 0.91
CA ARG A 55 -5.62 -0.47 1.88
C ARG A 55 -5.04 0.03 3.20
N LEU A 56 -3.95 -0.57 3.66
CA LEU A 56 -3.26 -0.17 4.89
C LEU A 56 -2.81 1.30 4.88
N THR A 57 -2.44 1.88 3.73
CA THR A 57 -2.09 3.30 3.65
C THR A 57 -3.28 4.25 3.76
N THR A 58 -4.51 3.75 3.74
CA THR A 58 -5.75 4.56 3.74
C THR A 58 -6.47 4.58 5.08
N LEU A 59 -5.94 3.91 6.11
CA LEU A 59 -6.56 3.78 7.43
C LEU A 59 -6.35 5.03 8.30
N ASN A 60 -6.85 6.18 7.84
CA ASN A 60 -6.60 7.50 8.44
C ASN A 60 -7.83 8.21 9.05
N ALA A 61 -8.98 7.54 9.17
CA ALA A 61 -10.16 8.10 9.82
C ALA A 61 -9.84 8.57 11.25
N SER A 62 -10.26 9.78 11.59
CA SER A 62 -9.88 10.46 12.84
C SER A 62 -10.27 9.67 14.11
N HIS A 63 -11.41 8.99 14.07
CA HIS A 63 -11.95 8.24 15.19
C HIS A 63 -11.36 6.83 15.33
N MET A 64 -10.72 6.28 14.29
CA MET A 64 -10.16 4.92 14.30
C MET A 64 -8.94 4.81 13.38
N ARG A 65 -7.86 5.50 13.73
CA ARG A 65 -6.63 5.50 12.92
C ARG A 65 -5.86 4.17 13.04
N GLY A 66 -5.31 3.70 11.92
CA GLY A 66 -4.35 2.59 11.86
C GLY A 66 -2.89 3.06 11.95
N ILE A 67 -1.94 2.14 11.72
CA ILE A 67 -0.53 2.52 11.58
C ILE A 67 -0.36 3.37 10.30
N PRO A 68 0.32 4.53 10.35
CA PRO A 68 0.52 5.38 9.18
C PRO A 68 1.59 4.80 8.25
N PHE A 69 1.19 3.86 7.38
CA PHE A 69 2.07 3.26 6.39
C PHE A 69 2.36 4.19 5.21
N PHE A 70 3.50 3.94 4.57
CA PHE A 70 3.76 4.35 3.20
C PHE A 70 3.85 3.10 2.30
N PHE A 71 3.59 3.29 1.01
CA PHE A 71 3.64 2.24 0.01
C PHE A 71 4.48 2.72 -1.17
N VAL A 72 5.37 1.85 -1.64
CA VAL A 72 6.12 2.03 -2.89
C VAL A 72 5.99 0.79 -3.74
N ARG A 73 5.91 0.97 -5.06
CA ARG A 73 6.06 -0.11 -6.04
C ARG A 73 7.27 0.17 -6.91
N VAL A 74 8.21 -0.76 -6.91
CA VAL A 74 9.49 -0.64 -7.60
C VAL A 74 9.67 -1.81 -8.58
N ASP A 75 10.43 -1.61 -9.65
CA ASP A 75 10.90 -2.68 -10.55
C ASP A 75 12.38 -3.02 -10.30
N ASP A 76 12.91 -4.03 -10.98
CA ASP A 76 14.30 -4.49 -10.80
C ASP A 76 15.34 -3.44 -11.27
N ALA A 77 14.95 -2.53 -12.17
CA ALA A 77 15.77 -1.40 -12.58
C ALA A 77 15.78 -0.25 -11.53
N GLY A 78 14.96 -0.36 -10.48
CA GLY A 78 14.84 0.63 -9.42
C GLY A 78 13.85 1.75 -9.72
N ASN A 79 13.06 1.67 -10.81
CA ASN A 79 12.03 2.66 -11.11
C ASN A 79 10.87 2.52 -10.12
N ILE A 80 10.46 3.64 -9.54
CA ILE A 80 9.32 3.66 -8.61
C ILE A 80 8.08 4.14 -9.36
N SER A 81 7.14 3.23 -9.59
CA SER A 81 5.92 3.47 -10.38
C SER A 81 4.70 3.89 -9.55
N LYS A 82 4.76 3.74 -8.22
CA LYS A 82 3.67 4.14 -7.31
C LYS A 82 4.23 4.54 -5.96
N ARG A 83 3.70 5.64 -5.42
CA ARG A 83 4.04 6.18 -4.10
C ARG A 83 2.76 6.61 -3.41
N LEU A 84 2.54 6.12 -2.19
CA LEU A 84 1.43 6.54 -1.34
C LEU A 84 1.97 6.70 0.08
N ALA A 85 1.47 7.68 0.81
CA ALA A 85 1.90 7.91 2.18
C ALA A 85 0.71 8.40 3.01
N ALA A 86 0.42 7.69 4.10
CA ALA A 86 -0.60 8.07 5.08
C ALA A 86 -0.15 9.26 5.95
N ALA A 87 1.16 9.38 6.17
CA ALA A 87 1.81 10.48 6.88
C ALA A 87 3.10 10.88 6.14
N GLY A 88 3.61 12.09 6.40
CA GLY A 88 4.83 12.60 5.75
C GLY A 88 6.00 11.64 5.90
N MET A 89 6.35 10.95 4.81
CA MET A 89 7.50 10.06 4.71
C MET A 89 8.51 10.68 3.74
N GLN A 90 9.82 10.60 4.06
CA GLN A 90 10.86 11.22 3.24
C GLN A 90 10.85 10.76 1.76
N PHE A 91 10.39 9.53 1.48
CA PHE A 91 10.31 8.97 0.12
C PHE A 91 8.95 9.17 -0.58
N ALA A 92 8.04 9.95 0.02
CA ALA A 92 6.71 10.17 -0.53
C ALA A 92 6.74 11.01 -1.83
N THR A 93 7.77 11.82 -2.03
CA THR A 93 7.92 12.68 -3.22
C THR A 93 9.20 12.41 -4.01
N HIS A 94 10.35 12.20 -3.36
CA HIS A 94 11.64 11.99 -4.03
C HIS A 94 12.49 10.91 -3.34
N GLY A 95 13.49 10.37 -4.04
CA GLY A 95 14.43 9.37 -3.52
C GLY A 95 13.88 7.94 -3.51
N GLY A 96 14.56 7.06 -2.76
CA GLY A 96 14.23 5.63 -2.65
C GLY A 96 15.00 4.72 -3.62
N THR A 97 16.00 5.23 -4.34
CA THR A 97 16.84 4.48 -5.29
C THR A 97 18.12 3.91 -4.67
N CYS A 98 18.32 4.07 -3.36
CA CYS A 98 19.49 3.54 -2.67
C CYS A 98 19.50 2.01 -2.71
N PRO A 99 20.48 1.35 -3.37
CA PRO A 99 20.49 -0.11 -3.55
C PRO A 99 20.72 -0.88 -2.24
N LYS A 100 21.11 -0.19 -1.16
CA LYS A 100 21.18 -0.80 0.18
C LYS A 100 19.79 -1.03 0.80
N TRP A 101 18.76 -0.31 0.35
CA TRP A 101 17.41 -0.49 0.86
C TRP A 101 16.87 -1.87 0.49
N ALA A 102 16.27 -2.57 1.46
CA ALA A 102 15.83 -3.96 1.32
C ALA A 102 14.86 -4.18 0.16
N VAL A 103 14.07 -3.17 -0.22
CA VAL A 103 13.11 -3.29 -1.34
C VAL A 103 13.79 -3.68 -2.66
N HIS A 104 15.00 -3.18 -2.92
CA HIS A 104 15.78 -3.51 -4.12
C HIS A 104 16.41 -4.90 -4.08
N LYS A 105 16.37 -5.57 -2.92
CA LYS A 105 16.80 -6.97 -2.78
C LYS A 105 15.66 -7.95 -3.01
N ALA A 106 14.40 -7.50 -3.04
CA ALA A 106 13.23 -8.38 -3.17
C ALA A 106 13.29 -9.26 -4.43
N PHE A 107 13.80 -8.73 -5.54
CA PHE A 107 13.93 -9.48 -6.80
C PHE A 107 14.95 -10.63 -6.74
N ARG A 108 15.87 -10.61 -5.76
CA ARG A 108 16.84 -11.70 -5.55
C ARG A 108 16.24 -12.88 -4.79
N THR A 109 15.13 -12.67 -4.11
CA THR A 109 14.38 -13.70 -3.38
C THR A 109 12.89 -13.57 -3.69
N PRO A 110 12.46 -13.96 -4.90
CA PRO A 110 11.07 -13.87 -5.31
C PRO A 110 10.13 -14.57 -4.32
N GLU A 111 8.89 -14.07 -4.22
CA GLU A 111 7.81 -14.64 -3.40
C GLU A 111 8.08 -14.68 -1.87
N LYS A 112 9.20 -14.11 -1.42
CA LYS A 112 9.55 -14.02 0.00
C LYS A 112 9.43 -12.60 0.52
N ILE A 113 8.73 -12.43 1.64
CA ILE A 113 8.70 -11.17 2.38
C ILE A 113 10.09 -10.92 2.99
N LEU A 114 10.64 -9.74 2.73
CA LEU A 114 11.87 -9.24 3.35
C LEU A 114 11.52 -8.21 4.42
N THR A 115 12.17 -8.31 5.58
CA THR A 115 12.05 -7.40 6.72
C THR A 115 13.40 -6.84 7.10
#